data_AF-A0AAU9U8H0-F1
#
_entry.id   AF-A0AAU9U8H0-F1
#
_cell.length_a   1.000
_cell.length_b   1.000
_cell.length_c   1.000
_cell.angle_alpha   90.00
_cell.angle_beta   90.00
_cell.angle_gamma   90.00
#
_symmetry.space_group_name_H-M   'P 1'
#
loop_
_entity.id
_entity.type
_entity.pdbx_description
1 polymer ?
#
loop_
_entity_poly.entity_id
_entity_poly.type
_entity_poly.pdbx_seq_one_letter_code
_entity_poly.pdbx_strand_id
1 'polypeptide(L)'
;MTPYILLFIVYFTSSIGTTFGDRNRTQPCYGHQANFDMQKVLGSWYVVALIPERGFPKLKRISCYKMDVSETDEAGLRWLMSRKVESPNQEITQKIKGTIVRQRYHSEKPFDIWSRAITGINGCFRQLFSLQTNKTNISDAENLVTYMQLHLMDTNDGAGPYLVQILWGKLISAVIYRKEEGVSMERLEPIHKFVTKLKGYQMPPLICNKLEKEIEPPAFQRP
;
A
#
# COMPACT_ATOMS: atom_id res chain seq x y z
N MET A 1 -56.10 -17.93 -28.53
CA MET A 1 -54.84 -17.54 -29.17
C MET A 1 -54.29 -16.34 -28.40
N THR A 2 -53.42 -16.65 -27.45
CA THR A 2 -52.93 -15.78 -26.37
C THR A 2 -51.59 -15.15 -26.76
N PRO A 3 -51.34 -13.86 -26.42
CA PRO A 3 -50.04 -13.23 -26.60
C PRO A 3 -49.14 -13.55 -25.39
N TYR A 4 -47.96 -14.09 -25.64
CA TYR A 4 -46.95 -14.30 -24.61
C TYR A 4 -46.10 -13.03 -24.44
N ILE A 5 -46.38 -12.29 -23.36
CA ILE A 5 -45.49 -11.27 -22.80
C ILE A 5 -44.37 -12.00 -22.06
N LEU A 6 -43.17 -12.03 -22.64
CA LEU A 6 -41.96 -12.51 -21.97
C LEU A 6 -41.38 -11.39 -21.10
N LEU A 7 -41.74 -11.43 -19.81
CA LEU A 7 -41.20 -10.60 -18.75
C LEU A 7 -39.87 -11.22 -18.29
N PHE A 8 -38.74 -10.74 -18.83
CA PHE A 8 -37.41 -11.11 -18.32
C PHE A 8 -37.14 -10.35 -17.02
N ILE A 9 -37.48 -10.96 -15.88
CA ILE A 9 -36.99 -10.56 -14.57
C ILE A 9 -35.56 -11.08 -14.45
N VAL A 10 -34.58 -10.24 -14.76
CA VAL A 10 -33.18 -10.51 -14.44
C VAL A 10 -33.00 -10.19 -12.95
N TYR A 11 -33.10 -11.22 -12.11
CA TYR A 11 -32.59 -11.18 -10.74
C TYR A 11 -31.06 -11.06 -10.79
N PHE A 12 -30.54 -9.84 -10.70
CA PHE A 12 -29.15 -9.60 -10.30
C PHE A 12 -29.03 -9.87 -8.80
N THR A 13 -28.92 -11.15 -8.43
CA THR A 13 -28.38 -11.51 -7.12
C THR A 13 -26.87 -11.38 -7.18
N SER A 14 -26.37 -10.21 -6.77
CA SER A 14 -24.94 -9.99 -6.50
C SER A 14 -24.53 -10.84 -5.31
N SER A 15 -24.17 -12.09 -5.56
CA SER A 15 -23.48 -12.93 -4.57
C SER A 15 -22.05 -12.41 -4.41
N ILE A 16 -21.86 -11.46 -3.49
CA ILE A 16 -20.54 -11.17 -2.91
C ILE A 16 -20.19 -12.36 -1.99
N GLY A 17 -19.85 -13.48 -2.62
CA GLY A 17 -19.25 -14.63 -1.97
C GLY A 17 -17.75 -14.38 -1.88
N THR A 18 -17.28 -13.66 -0.86
CA THR A 18 -15.87 -13.71 -0.49
C THR A 18 -15.61 -15.07 0.12
N THR A 19 -15.23 -16.05 -0.70
CA THR A 19 -14.68 -17.33 -0.23
C THR A 19 -13.34 -17.06 0.45
N PHE A 20 -13.35 -17.02 1.78
CA PHE A 20 -12.16 -17.14 2.62
C PHE A 20 -11.76 -18.62 2.70
N GLY A 21 -11.44 -19.20 1.53
CA GLY A 21 -10.85 -20.54 1.43
C GLY A 21 -9.37 -20.49 1.78
N ASP A 22 -8.84 -21.57 2.35
CA ASP A 22 -7.46 -21.76 2.78
C ASP A 22 -6.46 -21.38 1.67
N ARG A 23 -5.99 -20.13 1.69
CA ARG A 23 -5.15 -19.60 0.60
C ARG A 23 -3.70 -19.97 0.83
N ASN A 24 -3.05 -20.39 -0.25
CA ASN A 24 -1.67 -20.82 -0.23
C ASN A 24 -0.75 -19.65 0.21
N ARG A 25 -0.25 -19.73 1.45
CA ARG A 25 0.67 -18.74 2.03
C ARG A 25 1.97 -18.55 1.25
N THR A 26 2.25 -19.42 0.28
CA THR A 26 3.41 -19.30 -0.62
C THR A 26 3.20 -18.28 -1.74
N GLN A 27 1.95 -17.86 -2.02
CA GLN A 27 1.66 -16.85 -3.03
C GLN A 27 1.93 -15.41 -2.52
N PRO A 28 2.36 -14.48 -3.40
CA PRO A 28 2.47 -13.07 -3.06
C PRO A 28 1.16 -12.51 -2.50
N CYS A 29 1.22 -11.72 -1.43
CA CYS A 29 0.04 -11.23 -0.71
C CYS A 29 -0.99 -12.32 -0.36
N TYR A 30 -0.55 -13.58 -0.20
CA TYR A 30 -1.37 -14.79 -0.06
C TYR A 30 -2.50 -14.91 -1.10
N GLY A 31 -2.30 -14.35 -2.31
CA GLY A 31 -3.28 -14.37 -3.38
C GLY A 31 -4.51 -13.47 -3.14
N HIS A 32 -4.49 -12.56 -2.15
CA HIS A 32 -5.61 -11.66 -1.90
C HIS A 32 -5.70 -10.56 -2.96
N GLN A 33 -6.92 -10.31 -3.45
CA GLN A 33 -7.20 -9.19 -4.36
C GLN A 33 -7.57 -7.97 -3.52
N ALA A 34 -6.97 -6.82 -3.79
CA ALA A 34 -7.37 -5.57 -3.18
C ALA A 34 -8.37 -4.80 -4.04
N ASN A 35 -9.19 -3.99 -3.38
CA ASN A 35 -9.90 -2.89 -4.03
C ASN A 35 -8.86 -1.80 -4.31
N PHE A 36 -8.23 -1.85 -5.48
CA PHE A 36 -7.14 -0.95 -5.85
C PHE A 36 -7.43 -0.33 -7.20
N ASP A 37 -7.24 0.98 -7.29
CA ASP A 37 -7.32 1.78 -8.50
C ASP A 37 -6.16 2.78 -8.45
N MET A 38 -5.23 2.67 -9.39
CA MET A 38 -4.02 3.51 -9.42
C MET A 38 -4.37 4.99 -9.45
N GLN A 39 -5.34 5.39 -10.27
CA GLN A 39 -5.68 6.80 -10.47
C GLN A 39 -6.23 7.44 -9.18
N LYS A 40 -7.00 6.67 -8.41
CA LYS A 40 -7.53 7.10 -7.11
C LYS A 40 -6.46 7.15 -6.01
N VAL A 41 -5.37 6.40 -6.16
CA VAL A 41 -4.28 6.36 -5.17
C VAL A 41 -3.27 7.49 -5.37
N LEU A 42 -3.19 8.12 -6.53
CA LEU A 42 -2.20 9.19 -6.78
C LEU A 42 -2.36 10.39 -5.82
N GLY A 43 -1.24 11.10 -5.62
CA GLY A 43 -1.15 12.31 -4.82
C GLY A 43 -0.81 12.07 -3.35
N SER A 44 -1.05 13.09 -2.52
CA SER A 44 -0.64 13.10 -1.11
C SER A 44 -1.59 12.32 -0.21
N TRP A 45 -1.01 11.69 0.81
CA TRP A 45 -1.68 10.91 1.84
C TRP A 45 -0.98 11.13 3.18
N TYR A 46 -1.73 11.21 4.27
CA TYR A 46 -1.21 11.38 5.62
C TYR A 46 -1.39 10.09 6.40
N VAL A 47 -0.34 9.62 7.07
CA VAL A 47 -0.48 8.51 8.02
C VAL A 47 -1.38 8.98 9.17
N VAL A 48 -2.51 8.31 9.35
CA VAL A 48 -3.44 8.60 10.45
C VAL A 48 -3.45 7.51 11.51
N ALA A 49 -3.01 6.29 11.19
CA ALA A 49 -2.91 5.21 12.15
C ALA A 49 -2.02 4.06 11.64
N LEU A 50 -1.68 3.18 12.57
CA LEU A 50 -0.96 1.94 12.31
C LEU A 50 -1.63 0.79 13.06
N ILE A 51 -1.78 -0.36 12.41
CA ILE A 51 -2.24 -1.61 13.04
C ILE A 51 -1.02 -2.52 13.23
N PRO A 52 -0.56 -2.72 14.46
CA PRO A 52 0.59 -3.59 14.72
C PRO A 52 0.21 -5.08 14.67
N GLU A 53 1.20 -5.93 14.33
CA GLU A 53 1.09 -7.38 14.44
C GLU A 53 1.36 -7.84 15.88
N ARG A 54 0.97 -9.08 16.20
CA ARG A 54 1.29 -9.71 17.49
C ARG A 54 2.82 -9.75 17.67
N GLY A 55 3.29 -9.25 18.82
CA GLY A 55 4.72 -9.21 19.15
C GLY A 55 5.41 -7.91 18.75
N PHE A 56 4.68 -6.95 18.16
CA PHE A 56 5.21 -5.61 17.97
C PHE A 56 5.55 -4.96 19.34
N PRO A 57 6.72 -4.32 19.48
CA PRO A 57 7.12 -3.70 20.73
C PRO A 57 6.11 -2.62 21.16
N LYS A 58 5.93 -2.45 22.47
CA LYS A 58 5.07 -1.39 23.02
C LYS A 58 5.66 -0.02 22.69
N LEU A 59 5.29 0.53 21.54
CA LEU A 59 5.61 1.91 21.18
C LEU A 59 4.62 2.86 21.87
N LYS A 60 5.16 3.93 22.46
CA LYS A 60 4.33 4.99 23.06
C LYS A 60 3.77 5.96 22.03
N ARG A 61 4.41 6.06 20.85
CA ARG A 61 4.05 6.96 19.75
C ARG A 61 4.44 6.32 18.42
N ILE A 62 3.68 6.63 17.37
CA ILE A 62 4.02 6.28 16.00
C ILE A 62 4.46 7.53 15.24
N SER A 63 5.36 7.35 14.28
CA SER A 63 5.78 8.40 13.36
C SER A 63 4.67 8.69 12.36
N CYS A 64 4.35 9.96 12.23
CA CYS A 64 3.26 10.47 11.43
C CYS A 64 3.84 11.28 10.28
N TYR A 65 3.77 10.78 9.06
CA TYR A 65 4.35 11.48 7.93
C TYR A 65 3.36 11.57 6.78
N LYS A 66 3.63 12.53 5.91
CA LYS A 66 2.99 12.62 4.60
C LYS A 66 3.70 11.67 3.65
N MET A 67 2.93 11.02 2.79
CA MET A 67 3.37 10.16 1.73
C MET A 67 2.78 10.65 0.41
N ASP A 68 3.62 10.91 -0.58
CA ASP A 68 3.15 11.16 -1.95
C ASP A 68 3.25 9.88 -2.77
N VAL A 69 2.15 9.53 -3.43
CA VAL A 69 2.11 8.40 -4.36
C VAL A 69 2.12 8.91 -5.80
N SER A 70 3.03 8.37 -6.60
CA SER A 70 3.14 8.66 -8.03
C SER A 70 3.38 7.39 -8.83
N GLU A 71 2.98 7.41 -10.09
CA GLU A 71 3.39 6.40 -11.05
C GLU A 71 4.79 6.71 -11.57
N THR A 72 5.58 5.67 -11.82
CA THR A 72 6.88 5.79 -12.47
C THR A 72 6.92 4.79 -13.62
N ASP A 73 7.46 5.18 -14.76
CA ASP A 73 7.64 4.25 -15.87
C ASP A 73 8.88 3.37 -15.67
N GLU A 74 8.96 2.27 -16.42
CA GLU A 74 10.09 1.35 -16.33
C GLU A 74 11.41 2.03 -16.70
N ALA A 75 11.40 2.87 -17.74
CA ALA A 75 12.58 3.55 -18.25
C ALA A 75 13.17 4.53 -17.22
N GLY A 76 12.31 5.32 -16.57
CA GLY A 76 12.69 6.27 -15.54
C GLY A 76 13.28 5.58 -14.31
N LEU A 77 12.70 4.45 -13.87
CA LEU A 77 13.30 3.69 -12.76
C LEU A 77 14.66 3.07 -13.15
N ARG A 78 14.78 2.49 -14.35
CA ARG A 78 16.06 1.95 -14.84
C ARG A 78 17.14 3.04 -14.92
N TRP A 79 16.79 4.22 -15.44
CA TRP A 79 17.69 5.36 -15.49
C TRP A 79 18.14 5.80 -14.10
N LEU A 80 17.20 5.91 -13.15
CA LEU A 80 17.51 6.28 -11.76
C LEU A 80 18.49 5.29 -11.12
N MET A 81 18.24 3.99 -11.28
CA MET A 81 19.11 2.95 -10.74
C MET A 81 20.52 3.03 -11.33
N SER A 82 20.66 3.25 -12.65
CA SER A 82 21.98 3.40 -13.30
C SER A 82 22.81 4.57 -12.78
N ARG A 83 22.15 5.59 -12.21
CA ARG A 83 22.81 6.80 -11.68
C ARG A 83 23.12 6.74 -10.19
N LYS A 84 22.33 5.99 -9.42
CA LYS A 84 22.35 6.00 -7.94
C LYS A 84 22.91 4.74 -7.31
N VAL A 85 23.24 3.75 -8.13
CA VAL A 85 23.74 2.44 -7.71
C VAL A 85 25.04 2.21 -8.46
N GLU A 86 26.14 2.00 -7.74
CA GLU A 86 27.47 1.84 -8.34
C GLU A 86 27.56 0.58 -9.23
N SER A 87 26.83 -0.48 -8.88
CA SER A 87 26.75 -1.75 -9.64
C SER A 87 25.32 -2.32 -9.59
N PRO A 88 24.39 -1.82 -10.44
CA PRO A 88 23.02 -2.32 -10.43
C PRO A 88 22.99 -3.78 -10.91
N ASN A 89 22.37 -4.66 -10.11
CA ASN A 89 22.14 -6.04 -10.49
C ASN A 89 21.31 -6.07 -11.79
N GLN A 90 21.89 -6.62 -12.87
CA GLN A 90 21.23 -6.71 -14.17
C GLN A 90 19.92 -7.49 -14.10
N GLU A 91 19.85 -8.49 -13.19
CA GLU A 91 18.66 -9.29 -12.98
C GLU A 91 17.49 -8.46 -12.43
N ILE A 92 17.76 -7.50 -11.53
CA ILE A 92 16.73 -6.57 -11.04
C ILE A 92 16.28 -5.66 -12.17
N THR A 93 17.23 -5.10 -12.92
CA THR A 93 16.95 -4.15 -14.00
C THR A 93 16.04 -4.76 -15.08
N GLN A 94 16.25 -6.04 -15.38
CA GLN A 94 15.42 -6.82 -16.32
C GLN A 94 14.05 -7.22 -15.74
N LYS A 95 13.93 -7.32 -14.41
CA LYS A 95 12.69 -7.63 -13.69
C LYS A 95 11.77 -6.41 -13.49
N ILE A 96 12.24 -5.20 -13.79
CA ILE A 96 11.42 -3.98 -13.81
C ILE A 96 10.47 -4.08 -15.02
N LYS A 97 9.29 -4.66 -14.81
CA LYS A 97 8.21 -4.78 -15.80
C LYS A 97 6.84 -4.54 -15.19
N GLY A 98 5.98 -3.80 -15.89
CA GLY A 98 4.61 -3.49 -15.48
C GLY A 98 4.50 -2.21 -14.66
N THR A 99 3.34 -2.00 -14.03
CA THR A 99 3.06 -0.80 -13.23
C THR A 99 4.01 -0.69 -12.04
N ILE A 100 4.67 0.47 -11.91
CA ILE A 100 5.55 0.80 -10.80
C ILE A 100 4.95 1.97 -10.05
N VAL A 101 4.79 1.77 -8.74
CA VAL A 101 4.37 2.83 -7.82
C VAL A 101 5.58 3.35 -7.08
N ARG A 102 5.69 4.66 -6.98
CA ARG A 102 6.64 5.35 -6.12
C ARG A 102 5.89 5.93 -4.92
N GLN A 103 6.38 5.61 -3.73
CA GLN A 103 5.95 6.17 -2.46
C GLN A 103 7.08 7.03 -1.91
N ARG A 104 6.86 8.35 -1.86
CA ARG A 104 7.78 9.31 -1.25
C ARG A 104 7.31 9.64 0.14
N TYR A 105 8.15 9.38 1.13
CA TYR A 105 7.84 9.62 2.53
C TYR A 105 8.54 10.90 3.01
N HIS A 106 7.75 11.85 3.48
CA HIS A 106 8.20 13.15 3.99
C HIS A 106 8.35 13.09 5.51
N SER A 107 9.57 12.87 5.97
CA SER A 107 9.95 12.82 7.38
C SER A 107 11.20 13.66 7.62
N GLU A 108 11.74 13.65 8.84
CA GLU A 108 13.05 14.27 9.12
C GLU A 108 14.17 13.74 8.20
N LYS A 109 14.04 12.50 7.72
CA LYS A 109 14.95 11.87 6.75
C LYS A 109 14.11 11.33 5.60
N PRO A 110 13.78 12.16 4.58
CA PRO A 110 12.94 11.74 3.48
C PRO A 110 13.51 10.55 2.75
N PHE A 111 12.63 9.65 2.31
CA PHE A 111 13.02 8.48 1.53
C PHE A 111 11.94 8.12 0.52
N ASP A 112 12.38 7.52 -0.57
CA ASP A 112 11.52 7.06 -1.64
C ASP A 112 11.58 5.53 -1.73
N ILE A 113 10.43 4.89 -1.94
CA ILE A 113 10.30 3.47 -2.22
C ILE A 113 9.64 3.29 -3.58
N TRP A 114 10.25 2.47 -4.43
CA TRP A 114 9.65 2.02 -5.70
C TRP A 114 9.26 0.56 -5.58
N SER A 115 8.02 0.28 -5.93
CA SER A 115 7.43 -1.04 -5.82
C SER A 115 6.71 -1.41 -7.10
N ARG A 116 6.88 -2.64 -7.56
CA ARG A 116 6.31 -3.16 -8.81
C ARG A 116 5.07 -3.98 -8.53
N ALA A 117 4.03 -3.79 -9.34
CA ALA A 117 2.83 -4.60 -9.27
C ALA A 117 3.12 -6.08 -9.54
N ILE A 118 2.41 -6.96 -8.82
CA ILE A 118 2.45 -8.41 -9.04
C ILE A 118 1.36 -8.78 -10.04
N THR A 119 1.76 -9.39 -11.16
CA THR A 119 0.83 -9.87 -12.19
C THR A 119 -0.21 -10.81 -11.60
N GLY A 120 -1.49 -10.56 -11.90
CA GLY A 120 -2.61 -11.39 -11.46
C GLY A 120 -3.14 -11.13 -10.05
N ILE A 121 -2.53 -10.22 -9.28
CA ILE A 121 -2.95 -9.90 -7.91
C ILE A 121 -3.10 -8.38 -7.75
N ASN A 122 -4.32 -7.89 -7.90
CA ASN A 122 -4.62 -6.46 -7.87
C ASN A 122 -4.22 -5.81 -6.55
N GLY A 123 -3.55 -4.66 -6.65
CA GLY A 123 -3.02 -3.90 -5.52
C GLY A 123 -1.88 -4.57 -4.76
N CYS A 124 -1.37 -5.74 -5.18
CA CYS A 124 -0.20 -6.36 -4.58
C CYS A 124 1.08 -5.86 -5.27
N PHE A 125 2.07 -5.45 -4.47
CA PHE A 125 3.32 -4.91 -4.95
C PHE A 125 4.51 -5.55 -4.23
N ARG A 126 5.62 -5.67 -4.95
CA ARG A 126 6.92 -6.04 -4.40
C ARG A 126 7.86 -4.84 -4.47
N GLN A 127 8.49 -4.52 -3.35
CA GLN A 127 9.51 -3.48 -3.30
C GLN A 127 10.69 -3.85 -4.22
N LEU A 128 11.12 -2.91 -5.04
CA LEU A 128 12.27 -3.04 -5.94
C LEU A 128 13.48 -2.26 -5.43
N PHE A 129 13.23 -1.06 -4.93
CA PHE A 129 14.28 -0.07 -4.71
C PHE A 129 13.88 0.88 -3.58
N SER A 130 14.83 1.23 -2.70
CA SER A 130 14.65 2.31 -1.75
C SER A 130 15.83 3.28 -1.81
N LEU A 131 15.51 4.57 -1.73
CA LEU A 131 16.49 5.64 -1.69
C LEU A 131 16.23 6.48 -0.44
N GLN A 132 17.14 6.41 0.52
CA GLN A 132 17.17 7.31 1.68
C GLN A 132 18.15 8.45 1.39
N THR A 133 17.99 9.59 2.06
CA THR A 133 18.68 10.86 1.76
C THR A 133 20.22 10.80 1.72
N ASN A 134 20.87 9.70 2.10
CA ASN A 134 22.32 9.46 1.96
C ASN A 134 22.68 7.97 1.77
N LYS A 135 21.71 7.09 1.51
CA LYS A 135 21.93 5.64 1.39
C LYS A 135 21.01 5.06 0.34
N THR A 136 21.60 4.38 -0.63
CA THR A 136 20.88 3.55 -1.58
C THR A 136 21.01 2.10 -1.13
N ASN A 137 19.90 1.41 -0.88
CA ASN A 137 19.97 0.00 -0.50
C ASN A 137 19.07 -0.86 -1.41
N ILE A 138 19.71 -1.64 -2.27
CA ILE A 138 19.09 -2.68 -3.11
C ILE A 138 19.02 -4.02 -2.37
N SER A 139 20.03 -4.35 -1.56
CA SER A 139 20.13 -5.65 -0.90
C SER A 139 19.03 -5.87 0.14
N ASP A 140 18.45 -4.79 0.69
CA ASP A 140 17.23 -4.86 1.51
C ASP A 140 16.01 -5.33 0.70
N ALA A 141 15.91 -4.98 -0.59
CA ALA A 141 14.81 -5.39 -1.47
C ALA A 141 15.01 -6.82 -2.04
N GLU A 142 16.28 -7.28 -2.14
CA GLU A 142 16.62 -8.63 -2.56
C GLU A 142 16.31 -9.68 -1.48
N ASN A 143 16.63 -9.37 -0.22
CA ASN A 143 16.53 -10.34 0.90
C ASN A 143 15.19 -10.33 1.63
N LEU A 144 14.40 -9.27 1.50
CA LEU A 144 13.07 -9.20 2.07
C LEU A 144 12.04 -9.49 0.98
N VAL A 145 11.50 -10.72 0.96
CA VAL A 145 10.25 -11.06 0.25
C VAL A 145 9.09 -10.32 0.93
N THR A 146 9.13 -9.00 0.85
CA THR A 146 8.19 -8.09 1.48
C THR A 146 7.24 -7.61 0.41
N TYR A 147 6.08 -8.26 0.41
CA TYR A 147 4.96 -7.82 -0.37
C TYR A 147 4.20 -6.78 0.44
N MET A 148 3.81 -5.71 -0.23
CA MET A 148 2.83 -4.78 0.29
C MET A 148 1.56 -4.89 -0.54
N GLN A 149 0.42 -4.62 0.08
CA GLN A 149 -0.84 -4.53 -0.63
C GLN A 149 -1.50 -3.20 -0.33
N LEU A 150 -1.85 -2.46 -1.38
CA LEU A 150 -2.57 -1.20 -1.31
C LEU A 150 -4.05 -1.47 -1.54
N HIS A 151 -4.89 -1.06 -0.59
CA HIS A 151 -6.33 -1.25 -0.63
C HIS A 151 -7.04 0.08 -0.33
N LEU A 152 -7.93 0.51 -1.21
CA LEU A 152 -8.83 1.63 -1.00
C LEU A 152 -10.08 1.14 -0.27
N MET A 153 -10.35 1.72 0.90
CA MET A 153 -11.56 1.48 1.66
C MET A 153 -12.38 2.76 1.70
N ASP A 154 -13.54 2.73 1.04
CA ASP A 154 -14.52 3.79 1.18
C ASP A 154 -15.17 3.69 2.57
N THR A 155 -15.21 4.82 3.27
CA THR A 155 -15.95 4.95 4.52
C THR A 155 -17.15 5.85 4.31
N ASN A 156 -18.27 5.48 4.90
CA ASN A 156 -19.51 6.27 4.84
C ASN A 156 -19.45 7.55 5.70
N ASP A 157 -18.25 8.01 6.09
CA ASP A 157 -18.05 9.19 6.94
C ASP A 157 -17.95 10.50 6.14
N GLY A 158 -18.11 10.44 4.81
CA GLY A 158 -18.13 11.60 3.92
C GLY A 158 -16.77 12.28 3.71
N ALA A 159 -15.71 11.83 4.38
CA ALA A 159 -14.38 12.44 4.36
C ALA A 159 -13.38 11.68 3.46
N GLY A 160 -13.92 10.99 2.45
CA GLY A 160 -13.15 10.31 1.41
C GLY A 160 -12.56 8.96 1.85
N PRO A 161 -11.97 8.22 0.88
CA PRO A 161 -11.46 6.88 1.12
C PRO A 161 -10.22 6.87 2.02
N TYR A 162 -10.04 5.75 2.69
CA TYR A 162 -8.80 5.38 3.34
C TYR A 162 -7.92 4.58 2.37
N LEU A 163 -6.63 4.87 2.38
CA LEU A 163 -5.64 3.98 1.78
C LEU A 163 -5.08 3.11 2.89
N VAL A 164 -5.21 1.79 2.74
CA VAL A 164 -4.71 0.80 3.68
C VAL A 164 -3.54 0.07 3.02
N GLN A 165 -2.33 0.30 3.55
CA GLN A 165 -1.13 -0.42 3.11
C GLN A 165 -0.88 -1.59 4.06
N ILE A 166 -1.22 -2.79 3.60
CA ILE A 166 -0.97 -4.03 4.32
C ILE A 166 0.46 -4.49 4.02
N LEU A 167 1.22 -4.83 5.07
CA LEU A 167 2.57 -5.36 4.93
C LEU A 167 2.57 -6.86 5.26
N TRP A 168 3.03 -7.67 4.32
CA TRP A 168 3.11 -9.13 4.46
C TRP A 168 4.52 -9.50 4.92
N GLY A 169 4.66 -10.06 6.13
CA GLY A 169 5.95 -10.46 6.71
C GLY A 169 6.66 -9.38 7.55
N LYS A 170 5.94 -8.40 8.09
CA LYS A 170 6.46 -7.34 8.97
C LYS A 170 5.67 -7.31 10.27
N LEU A 171 6.33 -6.93 11.36
CA LEU A 171 5.71 -6.71 12.69
C LEU A 171 4.64 -5.59 12.68
N ILE A 172 4.52 -4.84 11.59
CA ILE A 172 3.44 -3.90 11.33
C ILE A 172 2.51 -4.57 10.33
N SER A 173 1.25 -4.74 10.69
CA SER A 173 0.28 -5.40 9.80
C SER A 173 -0.27 -4.46 8.75
N ALA A 174 -0.62 -3.22 9.14
CA ALA A 174 -1.10 -2.22 8.20
C ALA A 174 -0.73 -0.79 8.62
N VAL A 175 -0.47 0.06 7.62
CA VAL A 175 -0.40 1.52 7.76
C VAL A 175 -1.65 2.12 7.11
N ILE A 176 -2.30 3.04 7.81
CA ILE A 176 -3.58 3.61 7.39
C ILE A 176 -3.36 5.08 7.05
N TYR A 177 -3.79 5.46 5.86
CA TYR A 177 -3.67 6.82 5.38
C TYR A 177 -5.01 7.45 5.00
N ARG A 178 -5.06 8.78 5.06
CA ARG A 178 -6.15 9.61 4.55
C ARG A 178 -5.62 10.78 3.72
N LYS A 179 -6.50 11.42 2.97
CA LYS A 179 -6.20 12.70 2.31
C LYS A 179 -6.13 13.87 3.29
N GLU A 180 -6.72 13.72 4.48
CA GLU A 180 -6.73 14.72 5.55
C GLU A 180 -6.03 14.18 6.80
N GLU A 181 -5.54 15.08 7.64
CA GLU A 181 -4.91 14.71 8.91
C GLU A 181 -5.94 14.31 9.97
N GLY A 182 -5.56 13.35 10.81
CA GLY A 182 -6.35 12.93 11.98
C GLY A 182 -7.46 11.92 11.68
N VAL A 183 -7.79 11.13 12.71
CA VAL A 183 -8.86 10.12 12.68
C VAL A 183 -9.27 9.76 14.10
N SER A 184 -10.53 9.36 14.30
CA SER A 184 -11.01 8.79 15.57
C SER A 184 -10.93 7.26 15.54
N MET A 185 -10.84 6.63 16.72
CA MET A 185 -10.77 5.17 16.81
C MET A 185 -12.00 4.48 16.21
N GLU A 186 -13.18 5.05 16.41
CA GLU A 186 -14.46 4.54 15.88
C GLU A 186 -14.42 4.41 14.35
N ARG A 187 -13.85 5.41 13.65
CA ARG A 187 -13.73 5.39 12.19
C ARG A 187 -12.74 4.33 11.69
N LEU A 188 -11.81 3.87 12.54
CA LEU A 188 -10.86 2.81 12.20
C LEU A 188 -11.43 1.40 12.41
N GLU A 189 -12.57 1.25 13.08
CA GLU A 189 -13.14 -0.06 13.39
C GLU A 189 -13.40 -0.93 12.13
N PRO A 190 -13.98 -0.40 11.03
CA PRO A 190 -14.18 -1.19 9.81
C PRO A 190 -12.86 -1.67 9.21
N ILE A 191 -11.83 -0.82 9.23
CA ILE A 191 -10.50 -1.13 8.71
C ILE A 191 -9.83 -2.21 9.59
N HIS A 192 -9.93 -2.06 10.91
CA HIS A 192 -9.38 -3.03 11.86
C HIS A 192 -10.05 -4.40 11.72
N LYS A 193 -11.39 -4.45 11.56
CA LYS A 193 -12.13 -5.69 11.27
C LYS A 193 -11.68 -6.32 9.96
N PHE A 194 -11.51 -5.51 8.91
CA PHE A 194 -11.03 -5.97 7.61
C PHE A 194 -9.63 -6.62 7.72
N VAL A 195 -8.66 -5.92 8.31
CA VAL A 195 -7.29 -6.43 8.47
C VAL A 195 -7.27 -7.68 9.37
N THR A 196 -8.09 -7.70 10.43
CA THR A 196 -8.21 -8.87 11.32
C THR A 196 -8.76 -10.09 10.59
N LYS A 197 -9.78 -9.90 9.73
CA LYS A 197 -10.33 -10.98 8.90
C LYS A 197 -9.28 -11.50 7.90
N LEU A 198 -8.43 -10.62 7.41
CA LEU A 198 -7.41 -10.94 6.40
C LEU A 198 -6.19 -11.66 6.98
N LYS A 199 -5.66 -11.17 8.11
CA LYS A 199 -4.38 -11.62 8.69
C LYS A 199 -4.52 -12.39 10.01
N GLY A 200 -5.75 -12.57 10.51
CA GLY A 200 -6.01 -13.07 11.85
C GLY A 200 -5.91 -11.96 12.90
N TYR A 201 -5.93 -12.33 14.18
CA TYR A 201 -5.93 -11.38 15.31
C TYR A 201 -4.82 -10.32 15.19
N GLN A 202 -5.21 -9.05 15.27
CA GLN A 202 -4.31 -7.89 15.28
C GLN A 202 -4.42 -7.12 16.59
N MET A 203 -3.38 -6.35 16.90
CA MET A 203 -3.47 -5.40 18.01
C MET A 203 -4.35 -4.21 17.62
N PRO A 204 -4.99 -3.53 18.59
CA PRO A 204 -5.78 -2.34 18.31
C PRO A 204 -4.96 -1.29 17.53
N PRO A 205 -5.61 -0.51 16.65
CA PRO A 205 -4.93 0.57 15.94
C PRO A 205 -4.27 1.56 16.92
N LEU A 206 -3.08 2.03 16.55
CA LEU A 206 -2.42 3.16 17.20
C LEU A 206 -2.67 4.39 16.35
N ILE A 207 -3.32 5.41 16.93
CA ILE A 207 -3.64 6.65 16.23
C ILE A 207 -2.39 7.53 16.14
N CYS A 208 -2.22 8.15 14.99
CA CYS A 208 -1.27 9.21 14.77
C CYS A 208 -1.86 10.53 15.30
N ASN A 209 -1.25 11.10 16.33
CA ASN A 209 -1.75 12.31 16.99
C ASN A 209 -1.05 13.60 16.54
N LYS A 210 0.08 13.53 15.85
CA LYS A 210 0.85 14.71 15.43
C LYS A 210 1.77 14.40 14.27
N LEU A 211 1.60 15.11 13.15
CA LEU A 211 2.50 15.02 12.01
C LEU A 211 3.94 15.41 12.40
N GLU A 212 4.91 14.60 11.98
CA GLU A 212 6.32 14.95 12.02
C GLU A 212 6.58 16.12 11.07
N LYS A 213 7.62 16.91 11.38
CA LYS A 213 7.92 18.12 10.62
C LYS A 213 8.17 17.77 9.16
N GLU A 214 7.34 18.30 8.26
CA GLU A 214 7.58 18.23 6.82
C GLU A 214 8.88 18.99 6.53
N ILE A 215 9.88 18.26 6.05
CA ILE A 215 11.05 18.88 5.43
C ILE A 215 10.88 18.61 3.95
N GLU A 216 10.58 19.66 3.19
CA GLU A 216 10.58 19.56 1.74
C GLU A 216 11.95 19.00 1.32
N PRO A 217 12.00 17.82 0.67
CA PRO A 217 13.25 17.34 0.15
C PRO A 217 13.75 18.39 -0.86
N PRO A 218 15.07 18.68 -0.89
CA PRO A 218 15.60 19.63 -1.86
C PRO A 218 15.05 19.27 -3.23
N ALA A 219 14.46 20.26 -3.91
CA ALA A 219 13.88 20.08 -5.22
C ALA A 219 14.89 19.29 -6.05
N PHE A 220 14.54 18.06 -6.43
CA PHE A 220 15.32 17.34 -7.41
C PHE A 220 15.34 18.28 -8.61
N GLN A 221 16.49 18.88 -8.88
CA GLN A 221 16.75 19.58 -10.12
C GLN A 221 16.40 18.58 -11.20
N ARG A 222 15.27 18.81 -11.87
CA ARG A 222 14.96 18.13 -13.11
C ARG A 222 16.18 18.38 -14.01
N PRO A 223 16.75 17.37 -14.69
CA PRO A 223 17.55 17.68 -15.86
C PRO A 223 16.70 18.47 -16.86
#